data_AF-H9F2V2-F1
#
_entry.id   AF-H9F2V2-F1
#
_cell.length_a   1.000
_cell.length_b   1.000
_cell.length_c   1.000
_cell.angle_alpha   90.00
_cell.angle_beta   90.00
_cell.angle_gamma   90.00
#
_symmetry.space_group_name_H-M   'P 1'
#
loop_
_entity.id
_entity.type
_entity.pdbx_description
1 polymer ?
#
loop_
_entity_poly.entity_id
_entity_poly.type
_entity_poly.pdbx_seq_one_letter_code
_entity_poly.pdbx_strand_id
1 'polypeptide(L)'
;GTQRLPRCLGVALAKELIFTGRRLSGTEAHALGLVNHAVAQNEEGDAAYHRARALAQEILPQAPIAVRLGKVAIDRGMEVDIASGMAIEGMCYAQNIPTRDRLEGMAAFREKRPPTFVGE
;
A
#
# COMPACT_ATOMS: atom_id res chain seq x y z
N GLY A 1 0.95 18.16 3.61
CA GLY A 1 -0.09 18.99 2.95
C GLY A 1 -1.37 18.96 3.75
N THR A 2 -2.25 19.96 3.59
CA THR A 2 -3.42 20.19 4.46
C THR A 2 -4.50 19.11 4.40
N GLN A 3 -4.51 18.26 3.36
CA GLN A 3 -5.50 17.18 3.21
C GLN A 3 -4.96 15.79 3.55
N ARG A 4 -3.77 15.45 3.04
CA ARG A 4 -3.17 14.12 3.24
C ARG A 4 -2.53 13.94 4.61
N LEU A 5 -1.94 14.99 5.17
CA LEU A 5 -1.27 14.88 6.48
C LEU A 5 -2.27 14.57 7.61
N PRO A 6 -3.44 15.23 7.71
CA PRO A 6 -4.45 14.85 8.70
C PRO A 6 -5.05 13.45 8.49
N ARG A 7 -5.19 12.99 7.24
CA ARG A 7 -5.64 11.62 6.93
C ARG A 7 -4.62 10.55 7.34
N CYS A 8 -3.33 10.91 7.35
CA CYS A 8 -2.23 10.02 7.72
C CYS A 8 -1.95 10.00 9.24
N LEU A 9 -1.95 11.17 9.89
CA LEU A 9 -1.49 11.34 11.28
C LEU A 9 -2.60 11.74 12.27
N GLY A 10 -3.83 11.94 11.78
CA GLY A 10 -4.89 12.58 12.54
C GLY A 10 -4.80 14.12 12.54
N VAL A 11 -5.94 14.77 12.82
CA VAL A 11 -6.11 16.23 12.70
C VAL A 11 -5.23 17.00 13.69
N ALA A 12 -5.10 16.53 14.93
CA ALA A 12 -4.37 17.23 15.98
C ALA A 12 -2.88 17.35 15.66
N LEU A 13 -2.22 16.22 15.41
CA LEU A 13 -0.79 16.19 15.10
C LEU A 13 -0.48 16.89 13.78
N ALA A 14 -1.34 16.75 12.77
CA ALA A 14 -1.17 17.46 11.50
C ALA A 14 -1.19 18.99 11.68
N LYS A 15 -2.06 19.54 12.55
CA LYS A 15 -2.09 20.96 12.88
C LYS A 15 -0.82 21.39 13.61
N GLU A 16 -0.37 20.62 14.59
CA GLU A 16 0.89 20.90 15.31
C GLU A 16 2.06 21.05 14.34
N LEU A 17 2.25 20.07 13.45
CA LEU A 17 3.35 20.10 12.47
C LEU A 17 3.23 21.26 11.47
N ILE A 18 2.03 21.54 10.97
CA ILE A 18 1.80 22.62 10.00
C ILE A 18 2.00 24.00 10.64
N PHE A 19 1.52 24.22 11.86
CA PHE A 19 1.59 25.52 12.53
C PHE A 19 2.98 25.83 13.08
N THR A 20 3.71 24.82 13.54
CA THR A 20 5.06 25.01 14.09
C THR A 20 6.15 24.99 13.02
N GLY A 21 5.88 24.40 11.86
CA GLY A 21 6.92 24.15 10.85
C GLY A 21 8.00 23.18 11.33
N ARG A 22 7.74 22.39 12.38
CA ARG A 22 8.71 21.45 12.96
C ARG A 22 9.21 20.46 11.90
N ARG A 23 10.52 20.31 11.83
CA ARG A 23 11.18 19.26 11.03
C ARG A 23 11.26 17.99 11.86
N LEU A 24 11.01 16.85 11.23
CA LEU A 24 11.12 15.53 11.83
C LEU A 24 12.32 14.81 11.24
N SER A 25 13.04 14.07 12.08
CA SER A 25 13.95 13.02 11.65
C SER A 25 13.18 11.83 11.06
N GLY A 26 13.88 10.94 10.35
CA GLY A 26 13.26 9.73 9.79
C GLY A 26 12.68 8.79 10.86
N THR A 27 13.35 8.67 12.00
CA THR A 27 12.90 7.84 13.13
C THR A 27 11.66 8.42 13.81
N GLU A 28 11.59 9.73 14.02
CA GLU A 28 10.39 10.40 14.53
C GLU A 28 9.23 10.28 13.55
N ALA A 29 9.48 10.48 12.25
CA ALA A 29 8.47 10.31 11.22
C ALA A 29 7.89 8.89 11.22
N HIS A 30 8.73 7.87 11.44
CA HIS A 30 8.27 6.48 11.56
C HIS A 30 7.46 6.25 12.84
N ALA A 31 7.94 6.74 13.99
CA ALA A 31 7.24 6.61 15.27
C ALA A 31 5.86 7.26 15.27
N LEU A 32 5.70 8.36 14.52
CA LEU A 32 4.41 9.04 14.35
C LEU A 32 3.51 8.38 13.29
N GLY A 33 4.03 7.45 12.48
CA GLY A 33 3.28 6.82 11.39
C GLY A 33 3.22 7.64 10.10
N LEU A 34 4.09 8.65 9.94
CA LEU A 34 4.20 9.43 8.69
C LEU A 34 4.87 8.62 7.57
N VAL A 35 5.76 7.71 7.94
CA VAL A 35 6.43 6.76 7.05
C VAL A 35 6.34 5.35 7.61
N ASN A 36 6.20 4.36 6.73
CA ASN A 36 6.07 2.96 7.15
C ASN A 36 7.40 2.33 7.58
N HIS A 37 8.54 2.88 7.15
CA HIS A 37 9.87 2.38 7.48
C HIS A 37 10.86 3.54 7.70
N ALA A 38 11.72 3.38 8.70
CA ALA A 38 12.95 4.15 8.86
C ALA A 38 14.13 3.19 8.84
N VAL A 39 15.19 3.54 8.12
CA VAL A 39 16.42 2.75 8.01
C VAL A 39 17.61 3.64 8.33
N ALA A 40 18.67 3.05 8.91
CA ALA A 40 19.94 3.74 9.07
C ALA A 40 20.54 4.03 7.69
N GLN A 41 21.13 5.22 7.54
CA GLN A 41 21.72 5.64 6.29
C GLN A 41 23.05 4.90 6.05
N ASN A 42 23.28 4.46 4.81
CA ASN A 42 24.53 3.88 4.33
C ASN A 42 25.48 4.96 3.80
N GLU A 43 26.71 4.56 3.45
CA GLU A 43 27.76 5.47 2.95
C GLU A 43 27.37 6.10 1.60
N GLU A 44 26.66 5.36 0.75
CA GLU A 44 26.22 5.81 -0.57
C GLU A 44 25.01 6.76 -0.54
N GLY A 45 24.34 6.87 0.61
CA GLY A 45 23.23 7.78 0.81
C GLY A 45 21.88 7.33 0.24
N ASP A 46 21.72 6.05 -0.07
CA ASP A 46 20.56 5.47 -0.77
C ASP A 46 19.90 4.29 -0.01
N ALA A 47 20.18 4.12 1.28
CA ALA A 47 19.59 3.05 2.10
C ALA A 47 18.05 2.97 2.01
N ALA A 48 17.37 4.12 1.98
CA ALA A 48 15.92 4.19 1.82
C ALA A 48 15.47 3.63 0.45
N TYR A 49 16.24 3.86 -0.61
CA TYR A 49 15.97 3.31 -1.94
C TYR A 49 16.16 1.79 -1.94
N HIS A 50 17.20 1.26 -1.30
CA HIS A 50 17.36 -0.18 -1.13
C HIS A 50 16.20 -0.83 -0.40
N ARG A 51 15.71 -0.21 0.68
CA ARG A 51 14.51 -0.69 1.37
C ARG A 51 13.25 -0.64 0.48
N ALA A 52 13.09 0.43 -0.29
CA ALA A 52 11.97 0.55 -1.23
C ALA A 52 12.03 -0.52 -2.34
N ARG A 53 13.22 -0.83 -2.85
CA ARG A 53 13.43 -1.88 -3.85
C ARG A 53 13.12 -3.27 -3.28
N ALA A 54 13.53 -3.55 -2.04
CA ALA A 54 13.17 -4.80 -1.37
C ALA A 54 11.65 -4.94 -1.23
N LEU A 55 10.96 -3.87 -0.80
CA LEU A 55 9.50 -3.87 -0.71
C LEU A 55 8.84 -4.08 -2.09
N ALA A 56 9.37 -3.47 -3.15
CA ALA A 56 8.88 -3.70 -4.49
C ALA A 56 9.03 -5.17 -4.91
N GLN A 57 10.14 -5.82 -4.55
CA GLN A 57 10.36 -7.25 -4.81
C GLN A 57 9.37 -8.15 -4.08
N GLU A 58 8.91 -7.76 -2.89
CA GLU A 58 7.84 -8.46 -2.15
C GLU A 58 6.47 -8.37 -2.89
N ILE A 59 6.24 -7.28 -3.65
CA ILE A 59 5.00 -7.05 -4.42
C ILE A 59 5.01 -7.74 -5.79
N LEU A 60 6.17 -7.86 -6.43
CA LEU A 60 6.31 -8.46 -7.78
C LEU A 60 5.62 -9.83 -7.97
N PRO A 61 5.69 -10.80 -7.02
CA PRO A 61 5.06 -12.10 -7.21
C PRO A 61 3.53 -12.11 -7.05
N GLN A 62 2.90 -10.96 -6.77
CA GLN A 62 1.45 -10.87 -6.59
C GLN A 62 0.73 -10.70 -7.93
N ALA A 63 -0.53 -11.14 -8.02
CA ALA A 63 -1.33 -11.04 -9.24
C ALA A 63 -1.53 -9.57 -9.67
N PRO A 64 -1.07 -9.14 -10.87
CA PRO A 64 -1.08 -7.73 -11.27
C PRO A 64 -2.47 -7.08 -11.25
N ILE A 65 -3.50 -7.80 -11.70
CA ILE A 65 -4.89 -7.31 -11.68
C ILE A 65 -5.37 -7.13 -10.23
N ALA A 66 -5.07 -8.09 -9.35
CA ALA A 66 -5.46 -8.02 -7.95
C ALA A 66 -4.79 -6.86 -7.21
N VAL A 67 -3.48 -6.64 -7.42
CA VAL A 67 -2.75 -5.50 -6.84
C VAL A 67 -3.36 -4.17 -7.28
N ARG A 68 -3.66 -4.03 -8.59
CA ARG A 68 -4.30 -2.83 -9.13
C ARG A 68 -5.67 -2.58 -8.52
N LEU A 69 -6.52 -3.61 -8.48
CA LEU A 69 -7.88 -3.49 -8.00
C LEU A 69 -7.94 -3.30 -6.47
N GLY A 70 -7.03 -3.93 -5.72
CA GLY A 70 -6.89 -3.70 -4.28
C GLY A 70 -6.55 -2.24 -3.98
N LYS A 71 -5.65 -1.62 -4.77
CA LYS A 71 -5.38 -0.19 -4.66
C LYS A 71 -6.62 0.67 -4.95
N VAL A 72 -7.36 0.36 -6.02
CA VAL A 72 -8.59 1.10 -6.35
C VAL A 72 -9.63 0.99 -5.24
N ALA A 73 -9.83 -0.21 -4.69
CA ALA A 73 -10.77 -0.44 -3.60
C ALA A 73 -10.42 0.38 -2.36
N ILE A 74 -9.14 0.38 -1.96
CA ILE A 74 -8.66 1.17 -0.80
C ILE A 74 -8.78 2.67 -1.08
N ASP A 75 -8.19 3.16 -2.18
CA ASP A 75 -8.12 4.60 -2.47
C ASP A 75 -9.51 5.23 -2.63
N ARG A 76 -10.47 4.49 -3.20
CA ARG A 76 -11.85 4.98 -3.41
C ARG A 76 -12.74 4.71 -2.20
N GLY A 77 -12.62 3.55 -1.57
CA GLY A 77 -13.40 3.16 -0.40
C GLY A 77 -13.15 4.06 0.81
N MET A 78 -11.92 4.55 0.98
CA MET A 78 -11.54 5.45 2.07
C MET A 78 -12.16 6.86 1.98
N GLU A 79 -12.72 7.24 0.83
CA GLU A 79 -13.33 8.57 0.61
C GLU A 79 -14.87 8.53 0.59
N VAL A 80 -15.48 7.40 0.96
CA VAL A 80 -16.93 7.21 1.04
C VAL A 80 -17.34 6.59 2.38
N ASP A 81 -18.65 6.48 2.63
CA ASP A 81 -19.15 5.74 3.79
C ASP A 81 -18.86 4.23 3.66
N ILE A 82 -18.92 3.51 4.79
CA ILE A 82 -18.55 2.09 4.84
C ILE A 82 -19.40 1.21 3.91
N ALA A 83 -20.70 1.50 3.73
CA ALA A 83 -21.55 0.69 2.87
C ALA A 83 -21.19 0.88 1.39
N SER A 84 -20.97 2.13 0.98
CA SER A 84 -20.42 2.44 -0.35
C SER A 84 -19.04 1.81 -0.56
N GLY A 85 -18.17 1.85 0.46
CA GLY A 85 -16.84 1.23 0.43
C GLY A 85 -16.90 -0.29 0.22
N MET A 86 -17.79 -0.99 0.93
CA MET A 86 -18.03 -2.42 0.74
C MET A 86 -18.57 -2.74 -0.66
N ALA A 87 -19.41 -1.89 -1.24
CA ALA A 87 -19.88 -2.06 -2.61
C ALA A 87 -18.73 -1.92 -3.63
N ILE A 88 -17.84 -0.93 -3.45
CA ILE A 88 -16.64 -0.75 -4.28
C ILE A 88 -15.72 -1.98 -4.17
N GLU A 89 -15.50 -2.48 -2.97
CA GLU A 89 -14.73 -3.72 -2.74
C GLU A 89 -15.33 -4.89 -3.50
N GLY A 90 -16.65 -5.10 -3.40
CA GLY A 90 -17.36 -6.15 -4.13
C GLY A 90 -17.20 -6.05 -5.65
N MET A 91 -17.27 -4.83 -6.22
CA MET A 91 -17.04 -4.60 -7.65
C MET A 91 -15.60 -4.89 -8.08
N CYS A 92 -14.61 -4.52 -7.26
CA CYS A 92 -13.20 -4.81 -7.51
C CYS A 92 -12.94 -6.32 -7.40
N TYR A 93 -13.55 -6.99 -6.43
CA TYR A 93 -13.45 -8.43 -6.28
C TYR A 93 -14.06 -9.18 -7.46
N ALA A 94 -15.26 -8.77 -7.91
CA ALA A 94 -15.94 -9.39 -9.05
C ALA A 94 -15.09 -9.39 -10.34
N GLN A 95 -14.29 -8.35 -10.55
CA GLN A 95 -13.36 -8.27 -11.69
C GLN A 95 -12.17 -9.24 -11.59
N ASN A 96 -11.81 -9.70 -10.38
CA ASN A 96 -10.79 -10.74 -10.21
C ASN A 96 -11.32 -12.14 -10.46
N ILE A 97 -12.63 -12.38 -10.36
CA ILE A 97 -13.23 -13.72 -10.52
C ILE A 97 -12.96 -14.34 -11.90
N PRO A 98 -13.10 -13.63 -13.03
CA PRO A 98 -12.90 -14.22 -14.34
C PRO A 98 -11.43 -14.26 -14.81
N THR A 99 -10.45 -13.83 -14.00
CA THR A 99 -9.05 -13.75 -14.42
C THR A 99 -8.37 -15.12 -14.45
N ARG A 100 -7.42 -15.28 -15.38
CA ARG A 100 -6.53 -16.45 -15.43
C ARG A 100 -5.63 -16.50 -14.21
N ASP A 101 -5.18 -15.34 -13.73
CA ASP A 101 -4.38 -15.24 -12.51
C ASP A 101 -5.09 -15.85 -11.30
N ARG A 102 -6.41 -15.68 -11.16
CA ARG A 102 -7.14 -16.32 -10.05
C ARG A 102 -7.12 -17.84 -10.17
N LEU A 103 -7.33 -18.37 -11.38
CA LEU A 103 -7.31 -19.82 -11.63
C LEU A 103 -5.91 -20.40 -11.36
N GLU A 104 -4.87 -19.72 -11.84
CA GLU A 104 -3.48 -20.07 -11.59
C GLU A 104 -3.14 -20.04 -10.10
N GLY A 105 -3.57 -19.00 -9.37
CA GLY A 105 -3.35 -18.91 -7.92
C GLY A 105 -3.98 -20.09 -7.17
N MET A 106 -5.20 -20.50 -7.56
CA MET A 106 -5.86 -21.67 -6.98
C MET A 106 -5.15 -22.98 -7.34
N ALA A 107 -4.68 -23.13 -8.58
CA ALA A 107 -3.94 -24.30 -9.04
C ALA A 107 -2.58 -24.43 -8.35
N ALA A 108 -1.79 -23.35 -8.35
CA ALA A 108 -0.49 -23.28 -7.69
C ALA A 108 -0.57 -23.59 -6.19
N PHE A 109 -1.61 -23.07 -5.51
CA PHE A 109 -1.87 -23.39 -4.11
C PHE A 109 -2.15 -24.88 -3.89
N ARG A 110 -3.01 -25.48 -4.72
CA ARG A 110 -3.33 -26.92 -4.66
C ARG A 110 -2.10 -27.78 -4.92
N GLU A 111 -1.27 -27.38 -5.87
CA GLU A 111 -0.06 -28.07 -6.31
C GLU A 111 1.16 -27.76 -5.43
N LYS A 112 1.03 -26.87 -4.43
CA LYS A 112 2.09 -26.42 -3.52
C LYS A 112 3.33 -25.87 -4.26
N ARG A 113 3.09 -25.15 -5.36
CA ARG A 113 4.14 -24.47 -6.12
C ARG A 113 3.94 -22.95 -6.12
N PRO A 114 4.98 -22.16 -6.40
CA PRO A 114 4.81 -20.73 -6.64
C PRO A 114 3.87 -20.47 -7.84
N PRO A 115 2.96 -19.49 -7.76
CA PRO A 115 2.14 -19.09 -8.89
C PRO A 115 2.93 -18.26 -9.91
N THR A 116 2.56 -18.37 -11.18
CA THR A 116 3.08 -17.51 -12.26
C THR A 116 1.95 -16.64 -12.80
N PHE A 117 1.81 -15.43 -12.26
CA PHE A 117 0.80 -14.49 -12.71
C PHE A 117 1.26 -13.71 -13.94
N VAL A 118 0.34 -13.47 -14.87
CA VAL A 118 0.58 -12.78 -16.14
C VAL A 118 -0.25 -11.51 -16.29
N GLY A 119 -1.20 -11.25 -15.40
CA GLY A 119 -2.07 -10.07 -15.46
C GLY A 119 -3.22 -10.21 -16.45
N GLU A 120 -3.76 -11.43 -16.58
CA GLU A 120 -4.90 -11.80 -17.43
C GLU A 120 -5.99 -12.50 -16.64
#